data_AF-I4EKK3-F1
#
_entry.id   AF-I4EKK3-F1
#
_cell.length_a   1.000
_cell.length_b   1.000
_cell.length_c   1.000
_cell.angle_alpha   90.00
_cell.angle_beta   90.00
_cell.angle_gamma   90.00
#
_symmetry.space_group_name_H-M   'P 1'
#
loop_
_entity.id
_entity.type
_entity.pdbx_description
1 polymer ?
#
loop_
_entity_poly.entity_id
_entity_poly.type
_entity_poly.pdbx_seq_one_letter_code
_entity_poly.pdbx_strand_id
1 'polypeptide(L)'
;MNDHEWRQLRCRERIAALLEAIMGPYRNLAVTTKVLHAKRPRLIPVCDSYVVQMLGGSPEPGPDKAASIIAHLRDQGRANLEVLQAIQRYLASLGIQRTLVRIMDALIWVSHPGAWGSNTYKHLNQITVGVSVDSAAS
;
A
#
# COMPACT_ATOMS: atom_id res chain seq x y z
N MET A 1 9.28 14.49 -1.48
CA MET A 1 8.80 15.23 -2.66
C MET A 1 7.39 15.70 -2.40
N ASN A 2 7.17 17.01 -2.46
CA ASN A 2 5.85 17.62 -2.30
C ASN A 2 5.03 17.52 -3.60
N ASP A 3 3.80 18.04 -3.60
CA ASP A 3 2.88 17.93 -4.74
C ASP A 3 3.22 18.86 -5.91
N HIS A 4 3.93 19.96 -5.65
CA HIS A 4 4.41 20.84 -6.71
C HIS A 4 5.54 20.18 -7.49
N GLU A 5 6.57 19.70 -6.80
CA GLU A 5 7.70 18.97 -7.38
C GLU A 5 7.23 17.72 -8.16
N TRP A 6 6.29 16.95 -7.60
CA TRP A 6 5.75 15.74 -8.23
C TRP A 6 5.09 16.04 -9.58
N ARG A 7 4.32 17.13 -9.65
CA ARG A 7 3.67 17.59 -10.88
C ARG A 7 4.67 18.15 -11.89
N GLN A 8 5.61 18.99 -11.45
CA GLN A 8 6.64 19.56 -12.32
C GLN A 8 7.50 18.47 -12.96
N LEU A 9 7.85 17.43 -12.21
CA LEU A 9 8.63 16.31 -12.72
C LEU A 9 7.82 15.33 -13.57
N ARG A 10 6.49 15.52 -13.69
CA ARG A 10 5.58 14.62 -14.42
C ARG A 10 5.74 13.18 -13.95
N CYS A 11 5.78 13.00 -12.63
CA CYS A 11 6.13 11.71 -12.03
C CYS A 11 5.14 10.59 -12.40
N ARG A 12 3.84 10.89 -12.52
CA ARG A 12 2.84 9.90 -12.93
C ARG A 12 3.12 9.40 -14.35
N GLU A 13 3.39 10.31 -15.28
CA GLU A 13 3.69 10.00 -16.69
C GLU A 13 4.99 9.21 -16.81
N ARG A 14 6.02 9.58 -16.04
CA ARG A 14 7.28 8.82 -15.97
C ARG A 14 7.08 7.41 -15.42
N ILE A 15 6.20 7.24 -14.42
CA ILE A 15 5.84 5.92 -13.89
C ILE A 15 5.08 5.12 -14.94
N ALA A 16 4.12 5.73 -15.66
CA ALA A 16 3.39 5.06 -16.74
C ALA A 16 4.34 4.59 -17.85
N ALA A 17 5.21 5.47 -18.35
CA ALA A 17 6.21 5.14 -19.36
C ALA A 17 7.22 4.08 -18.87
N LEU A 18 7.63 4.16 -17.60
CA LEU A 18 8.43 3.10 -16.99
C LEU A 18 7.68 1.77 -17.04
N LEU A 19 6.46 1.71 -16.49
CA LEU A 19 5.67 0.48 -16.46
C LEU A 19 5.43 -0.08 -17.87
N GLU A 20 5.15 0.76 -18.85
CA GLU A 20 5.01 0.38 -20.26
C GLU A 20 6.28 -0.30 -20.81
N ALA A 21 7.46 0.21 -20.45
CA ALA A 21 8.73 -0.33 -20.93
C ALA A 21 9.14 -1.67 -20.29
N ILE A 22 8.69 -1.97 -19.06
CA ILE A 22 9.09 -3.20 -18.32
C ILE A 22 7.98 -4.26 -18.25
N MET A 23 6.72 -3.86 -18.31
CA MET A 23 5.61 -4.81 -18.38
C MET A 23 5.62 -5.53 -19.72
N GLY A 24 5.15 -6.77 -19.72
CA GLY A 24 5.11 -7.59 -20.93
C GLY A 24 4.71 -9.03 -20.59
N PRO A 25 4.89 -9.98 -21.52
CA PRO A 25 4.59 -11.38 -21.28
C PRO A 25 5.26 -11.86 -19.98
N TYR A 26 4.46 -12.43 -19.08
CA TYR A 26 4.89 -12.94 -17.76
C TYR A 26 5.44 -11.88 -16.77
N ARG A 27 5.38 -10.60 -17.11
CA ARG A 27 5.80 -9.46 -16.27
C ARG A 27 4.62 -8.52 -16.04
N ASN A 28 3.63 -9.00 -15.30
CA ASN A 28 2.48 -8.18 -14.91
C ASN A 28 2.87 -7.15 -13.84
N LEU A 29 1.89 -6.34 -13.39
CA LEU A 29 2.14 -5.28 -12.42
C LEU A 29 2.77 -5.78 -11.12
N ALA A 30 2.31 -6.93 -10.61
CA ALA A 30 2.80 -7.51 -9.36
C ALA A 30 4.29 -7.88 -9.46
N VAL A 31 4.69 -8.54 -10.56
CA VAL A 31 6.10 -8.89 -10.82
C VAL A 31 6.94 -7.62 -10.95
N THR A 32 6.46 -6.68 -11.75
CA THR A 32 7.18 -5.44 -12.09
C THR A 32 7.41 -4.57 -10.84
N THR A 33 6.38 -4.35 -10.04
CA THR A 33 6.48 -3.53 -8.82
C THR A 33 7.31 -4.19 -7.73
N LYS A 34 7.33 -5.53 -7.62
CA LYS A 34 8.25 -6.23 -6.71
C LYS A 34 9.71 -5.97 -7.08
N VAL A 35 10.06 -6.07 -8.37
CA VAL A 35 11.42 -5.78 -8.86
C VAL A 35 11.79 -4.33 -8.60
N LEU A 36 10.91 -3.39 -8.95
CA LEU A 36 11.13 -1.97 -8.71
C LEU A 36 11.24 -1.63 -7.22
N HIS A 37 10.40 -2.23 -6.38
CA HIS A 37 10.44 -2.04 -4.93
C HIS A 37 11.76 -2.54 -4.34
N ALA A 38 12.26 -3.71 -4.77
CA ALA A 38 13.55 -4.23 -4.32
C ALA A 38 14.71 -3.27 -4.67
N LYS A 39 14.65 -2.62 -5.84
CA LYS A 39 15.67 -1.65 -6.27
C LYS A 39 15.48 -0.26 -5.67
N ARG A 40 14.23 0.16 -5.41
CA ARG A 40 13.84 1.52 -5.00
C ARG A 40 12.71 1.49 -3.94
N PRO A 41 12.97 0.97 -2.73
CA PRO A 41 11.93 0.73 -1.70
C PRO A 41 11.35 2.01 -1.07
N ARG A 42 11.89 3.17 -1.44
CA ARG A 42 11.40 4.50 -1.01
C ARG A 42 10.46 5.16 -2.02
N LEU A 43 10.33 4.58 -3.22
CA LEU A 43 9.63 5.23 -4.34
C LEU A 43 8.42 4.44 -4.83
N ILE A 44 8.54 3.12 -4.94
CA ILE A 44 7.52 2.27 -5.54
C ILE A 44 6.96 1.32 -4.48
N PRO A 45 5.66 1.39 -4.13
CA PRO A 45 5.03 0.37 -3.30
C PRO A 45 4.89 -0.95 -4.08
N VAL A 46 4.68 -2.06 -3.37
CA VAL A 46 4.34 -3.32 -4.04
C VAL A 46 2.86 -3.24 -4.42
N CYS A 47 2.54 -3.43 -5.70
CA CYS A 47 1.16 -3.45 -6.17
C CYS A 47 0.85 -4.87 -6.68
N ASP A 48 0.66 -5.79 -5.75
CA ASP A 48 0.19 -7.14 -6.09
C ASP A 48 -1.32 -7.17 -6.34
N SER A 49 -1.85 -8.34 -6.69
CA SER A 49 -3.27 -8.52 -6.98
C SER A 49 -4.17 -8.15 -5.80
N TYR A 50 -3.74 -8.33 -4.54
CA TYR A 50 -4.54 -7.97 -3.38
C TYR A 50 -4.61 -6.46 -3.18
N VAL A 51 -3.48 -5.78 -3.35
CA VAL A 51 -3.43 -4.30 -3.33
C VAL A 51 -4.35 -3.73 -4.41
N VAL A 52 -4.27 -4.27 -5.63
CA VAL A 52 -5.12 -3.82 -6.73
C VAL A 52 -6.60 -4.11 -6.45
N GLN A 53 -6.93 -5.27 -5.90
CA GLN A 53 -8.30 -5.65 -5.54
C GLN A 53 -8.89 -4.76 -4.45
N MET A 54 -8.15 -4.47 -3.38
CA MET A 54 -8.60 -3.57 -2.30
C MET A 54 -8.91 -2.15 -2.79
N LEU A 55 -8.22 -1.70 -3.84
CA LEU A 55 -8.45 -0.41 -4.46
C LEU A 55 -9.54 -0.45 -5.53
N GLY A 56 -10.27 -1.56 -5.67
CA GLY A 56 -11.33 -1.74 -6.68
C GLY A 56 -10.80 -1.78 -8.12
N GLY A 57 -9.53 -2.11 -8.32
CA GLY A 57 -8.89 -2.21 -9.63
C GLY A 57 -9.12 -3.56 -10.30
N SER A 58 -8.97 -3.59 -11.63
CA SER A 58 -8.90 -4.83 -12.40
C SER A 58 -7.62 -5.62 -12.05
N PRO A 59 -7.64 -6.96 -11.94
CA PRO A 59 -6.47 -7.76 -11.51
C PRO A 59 -5.19 -7.52 -12.31
N GLU A 60 -5.31 -7.21 -13.60
CA GLU A 60 -4.19 -6.91 -14.49
C GLU A 60 -4.38 -5.55 -15.16
N PRO A 61 -4.11 -4.45 -14.43
CA PRO A 61 -4.26 -3.12 -14.99
C PRO A 61 -3.15 -2.87 -16.01
N GLY A 62 -3.49 -2.23 -17.13
CA GLY A 62 -2.50 -1.69 -18.05
C GLY A 62 -1.62 -0.59 -17.40
N PRO A 63 -0.51 -0.19 -18.03
CA PRO A 63 0.49 0.72 -17.45
C PRO A 63 -0.09 2.02 -16.89
N ASP A 64 -1.02 2.66 -17.61
CA ASP A 64 -1.65 3.91 -17.20
C ASP A 64 -2.52 3.77 -15.95
N LYS A 65 -3.29 2.69 -15.87
CA LYS A 65 -4.13 2.39 -14.70
C LYS A 65 -3.26 2.02 -13.51
N ALA A 66 -2.19 1.26 -13.74
CA ALA A 66 -1.19 0.94 -12.72
C ALA A 66 -0.47 2.19 -12.18
N ALA A 67 -0.06 3.11 -13.05
CA ALA A 67 0.52 4.39 -12.63
C ALA A 67 -0.45 5.22 -11.79
N SER A 68 -1.74 5.16 -12.13
CA SER A 68 -2.81 5.83 -11.36
C SER A 68 -2.99 5.18 -9.98
N ILE A 69 -2.86 3.85 -9.87
CA ILE A 69 -2.85 3.14 -8.57
C ILE A 69 -1.66 3.59 -7.72
N ILE A 70 -0.45 3.65 -8.29
CA ILE A 70 0.75 4.11 -7.56
C ILE A 70 0.61 5.57 -7.12
N ALA A 71 0.07 6.44 -7.97
CA ALA A 71 -0.20 7.83 -7.62
C ALA A 71 -1.23 7.94 -6.48
N HIS A 72 -2.32 7.16 -6.55
CA HIS A 72 -3.30 7.11 -5.48
C HIS A 72 -2.68 6.66 -4.14
N LEU A 73 -1.85 5.61 -4.16
CA LEU A 73 -1.14 5.13 -2.97
C LEU A 73 -0.19 6.20 -2.40
N ARG A 74 0.49 6.98 -3.25
CA ARG A 74 1.28 8.14 -2.80
C ARG A 74 0.39 9.14 -2.07
N ASP A 75 -0.76 9.47 -2.61
CA ASP A 75 -1.67 10.46 -2.02
C ASP A 75 -2.21 9.97 -0.67
N GLN A 76 -2.56 8.69 -0.55
CA GLN A 76 -2.91 8.06 0.73
C GLN A 76 -1.74 8.11 1.72
N GLY A 77 -0.51 7.82 1.28
CA GLY A 77 0.68 7.93 2.12
C GLY A 77 0.96 9.35 2.61
N ARG A 78 0.63 10.37 1.81
CA ARG A 78 0.75 11.78 2.21
C ARG A 78 -0.35 12.19 3.18
N ALA A 79 -1.59 11.79 2.93
CA ALA A 79 -2.71 12.05 3.82
C ALA A 79 -2.50 11.45 5.21
N ASN A 80 -1.79 10.33 5.30
CA ASN A 80 -1.52 9.61 6.55
C ASN A 80 -0.07 9.78 7.05
N LEU A 81 0.65 10.80 6.58
CA LEU A 81 2.10 10.93 6.81
C LEU A 81 2.48 10.93 8.29
N GLU A 82 1.73 11.66 9.12
CA GLU A 82 2.02 11.79 10.55
C GLU A 82 1.94 10.43 11.27
N VAL A 83 0.88 9.66 11.01
CA VAL A 83 0.68 8.33 11.59
C VAL A 83 1.76 7.37 11.09
N LEU A 84 2.09 7.40 9.79
CA LEU A 84 3.16 6.57 9.23
C LEU A 84 4.52 6.90 9.87
N GLN A 85 4.80 8.17 10.14
CA GLN A 85 6.01 8.59 10.85
C GLN A 85 6.00 8.16 12.32
N ALA A 86 4.85 8.18 12.99
CA ALA A 86 4.72 7.67 14.35
C ALA A 86 5.06 6.17 14.42
N ILE A 87 4.50 5.38 13.50
CA ILE A 87 4.83 3.94 13.37
C ILE A 87 6.31 3.76 13.05
N GLN A 88 6.87 4.56 12.15
CA GLN A 88 8.29 4.50 11.80
C GLN A 88 9.20 4.75 13.00
N ARG A 89 8.90 5.78 13.82
CA ARG A 89 9.65 6.07 15.05
C ARG A 89 9.54 4.94 16.06
N TYR A 90 8.33 4.39 16.24
CA TYR A 90 8.11 3.24 17.12
C TYR A 90 8.95 2.04 16.67
N LEU A 91 8.88 1.64 15.40
CA LEU A 91 9.68 0.54 14.85
C LEU A 91 11.19 0.81 15.01
N ALA A 92 11.64 2.04 14.80
CA ALA A 92 13.04 2.41 14.99
C ALA A 92 13.48 2.25 16.46
N SER A 93 12.62 2.55 17.44
CA SER A 93 12.91 2.31 18.87
C SER A 93 13.07 0.82 19.22
N LEU A 94 12.50 -0.07 18.41
CA LEU A 94 12.66 -1.53 18.50
C LEU A 94 13.86 -2.04 17.67
N GLY A 95 14.68 -1.16 17.09
CA GLY A 95 15.78 -1.52 16.21
C GLY A 95 15.36 -1.93 14.78
N ILE A 96 14.08 -1.74 14.42
CA ILE A 96 13.53 -2.16 13.12
C ILE A 96 13.45 -0.95 12.19
N GLN A 97 14.34 -0.88 11.21
CA GLN A 97 14.37 0.21 10.22
C GLN A 97 13.45 -0.09 9.05
N ARG A 98 12.44 0.76 8.80
CA ARG A 98 11.49 0.63 7.68
C ARG A 98 11.23 1.96 7.01
N THR A 99 11.06 1.96 5.69
CA THR A 99 10.63 3.14 4.93
C THR A 99 9.13 3.37 5.14
N LEU A 100 8.67 4.61 5.05
CA LEU A 100 7.22 4.94 5.12
C LEU A 100 6.42 4.17 4.06
N VAL A 101 6.98 4.01 2.86
CA VAL A 101 6.36 3.22 1.78
C VAL A 101 6.19 1.76 2.21
N ARG A 102 7.20 1.15 2.84
CA ARG A 102 7.10 -0.25 3.29
C ARG A 102 6.15 -0.43 4.46
N ILE A 103 6.05 0.56 5.34
CA ILE A 103 5.06 0.56 6.43
C ILE A 103 3.64 0.61 5.84
N MET A 104 3.39 1.56 4.93
CA MET A 104 2.10 1.69 4.26
C MET A 104 1.74 0.40 3.48
N ASP A 105 2.69 -0.14 2.73
CA ASP A 105 2.54 -1.40 1.99
C ASP A 105 2.15 -2.56 2.91
N ALA A 106 2.81 -2.69 4.07
CA ALA A 106 2.45 -3.69 5.07
C ALA A 106 1.03 -3.48 5.64
N LEU A 107 0.64 -2.23 5.94
CA LEU A 107 -0.68 -1.88 6.45
C LEU A 107 -1.80 -2.22 5.46
N ILE A 108 -1.59 -1.88 4.18
CA ILE A 108 -2.52 -2.25 3.11
C ILE A 108 -2.64 -3.76 3.04
N TRP A 109 -1.52 -4.48 3.04
CA TRP A 109 -1.53 -5.93 2.94
C TRP A 109 -2.31 -6.58 4.08
N VAL A 110 -2.06 -6.19 5.33
CA VAL A 110 -2.80 -6.73 6.49
C VAL A 110 -4.28 -6.35 6.54
N SER A 111 -4.72 -5.35 5.77
CA SER A 111 -6.12 -4.96 5.67
C SER A 111 -6.94 -5.89 4.76
N HIS A 112 -6.28 -6.71 3.93
CA HIS A 112 -6.98 -7.60 3.01
C HIS A 112 -7.55 -8.85 3.74
N PRO A 113 -8.83 -9.22 3.51
CA PRO A 113 -9.44 -10.46 4.02
C PRO A 113 -8.75 -11.77 3.59
N GLY A 114 -7.86 -11.73 2.61
CA GLY A 114 -7.06 -12.89 2.19
C GLY A 114 -5.67 -12.96 2.81
N ALA A 115 -5.18 -11.88 3.44
CA ALA A 115 -3.78 -11.79 3.88
C ALA A 115 -3.46 -12.66 5.09
N TRP A 116 -4.48 -12.98 5.90
CA TRP A 116 -4.29 -13.73 7.13
C TRP A 116 -4.57 -15.24 7.01
N GLY A 117 -4.95 -15.74 5.83
CA GLY A 117 -5.39 -17.14 5.68
C GLY A 117 -6.74 -17.40 6.37
N SER A 118 -7.51 -18.35 5.84
CA SER A 118 -8.90 -18.62 6.23
C SER A 118 -9.11 -18.98 7.72
N ASN A 119 -8.02 -19.30 8.45
CA ASN A 119 -8.08 -19.73 9.84
C ASN A 119 -7.99 -18.58 10.87
N THR A 120 -7.51 -17.40 10.47
CA THR A 120 -7.23 -16.30 11.39
C THR A 120 -8.45 -15.37 11.60
N TYR A 121 -9.37 -15.33 10.63
CA TYR A 121 -10.62 -14.55 10.72
C TYR A 121 -11.59 -15.07 11.80
N LYS A 122 -11.50 -16.35 12.18
CA LYS A 122 -12.33 -16.90 13.25
C LYS A 122 -12.02 -16.29 14.62
N HIS A 123 -10.79 -15.82 14.85
CA HIS A 123 -10.37 -15.29 16.14
C HIS A 123 -10.57 -13.77 16.27
N LEU A 124 -10.44 -13.01 15.18
CA LEU A 124 -10.64 -11.55 15.23
C LEU A 124 -12.11 -11.15 15.40
N ASN A 125 -13.05 -11.96 14.89
CA ASN A 125 -14.48 -11.75 15.14
C ASN A 125 -14.91 -12.03 16.58
N GLN A 126 -14.07 -12.64 17.42
CA GLN A 126 -14.38 -12.81 18.85
C GLN A 126 -13.93 -11.60 19.70
N ILE A 127 -13.04 -10.76 19.18
CA ILE A 127 -12.52 -9.59 19.91
C ILE A 127 -13.45 -8.37 19.75
N THR A 128 -14.16 -8.26 18.63
CA THR A 128 -15.05 -7.12 18.35
C THR A 128 -16.41 -7.18 19.06
N VAL A 129 -16.84 -8.34 19.58
CA VAL A 129 -18.14 -8.52 20.25
C VAL A 129 -18.05 -8.34 21.78
N GLY A 130 -16.86 -8.00 22.31
CA GLY A 130 -16.61 -7.91 23.76
C GLY A 130 -16.79 -6.54 24.39
N VAL A 131 -17.15 -5.50 23.64
CA VAL A 131 -17.43 -4.16 24.21
C VAL A 131 -18.94 -3.99 24.34
N SER A 132 -19.52 -4.54 25.41
CA SER A 132 -20.84 -4.14 25.88
C SER A 132 -20.81 -2.66 26.21
N VAL A 133 -21.64 -1.89 25.51
CA VAL A 133 -21.99 -0.53 25.94
C VAL A 133 -23.08 -0.71 27.01
N ASP A 134 -22.68 -0.74 28.27
CA ASP A 134 -23.63 -0.58 29.38
C ASP A 134 -24.13 0.88 29.34
N SER A 135 -25.28 1.08 28.69
CA SER A 135 -26.05 2.31 28.80
C SER A 135 -26.71 2.36 30.17
N ALA A 136 -26.06 3.05 31.11
CA ALA A 136 -26.70 3.54 32.32
C ALA A 136 -27.68 4.67 31.94
N ALA A 137 -28.96 4.32 31.81
CA ALA A 137 -30.05 5.28 31.91
C ALA A 137 -30.32 5.54 33.39
N SER A 138 -30.22 6.80 33.81
CA SER A 138 -30.83 7.34 35.04
C SER A 138 -32.14 8.00 34.68
#